data_AF-A0A6M0A246-F1
#
_entry.id   AF-A0A6M0A246-F1
#
_cell.length_a   1.000
_cell.length_b   1.000
_cell.length_c   1.000
_cell.angle_alpha   90.00
_cell.angle_beta   90.00
_cell.angle_gamma   90.00
#
_symmetry.space_group_name_H-M   'P 1'
#
loop_
_entity.id
_entity.type
_entity.pdbx_description
1 polymer ?
#
loop_
_entity_poly.entity_id
_entity_poly.type
_entity_poly.pdbx_seq_one_letter_code
_entity_poly.pdbx_strand_id
1 'polypeptide(L)'
;MKNYQKFLAIFVMVLLALGVWQNSSFAKWPFHKAQENSQITQVAQIRLAQTQRRLEQEIRNNRFTFTVAENPATRRSLSQLAGTRIPNNALQIARRQNPLAESKEIRLGASIGQQQSFCSAEDRAFGWNELDKVTSVRDQGGCGSCWAFAAMAAFESSALYHNNINYSQIGTIADGSEQHILSCSGAGNCSQGGWYHPAFEFMKEEGTVLESYFPYEARD
;
A
#
# COMPACT_ATOMS: atom_id res chain seq x y z
N MET A 1 -27.05 20.24 -58.42
CA MET A 1 -26.76 19.41 -57.23
C MET A 1 -26.05 18.07 -57.51
N LYS A 2 -25.95 17.56 -58.75
CA LYS A 2 -25.21 16.31 -59.06
C LYS A 2 -23.68 16.46 -59.25
N ASN A 3 -23.15 17.68 -59.35
CA ASN A 3 -21.71 17.93 -59.53
C ASN A 3 -20.93 18.12 -58.22
N TYR A 4 -21.61 18.41 -57.11
CA TYR A 4 -20.96 18.60 -55.80
C TYR A 4 -20.53 17.27 -55.17
N GLN A 5 -21.31 16.20 -55.36
CA GLN A 5 -20.94 14.86 -54.89
C GLN A 5 -19.77 14.24 -55.66
N LYS A 6 -19.60 14.58 -56.96
CA LYS A 6 -18.44 14.16 -57.75
C LYS A 6 -17.17 14.89 -57.30
N PHE A 7 -17.27 16.18 -56.97
CA PHE A 7 -16.15 16.94 -56.41
C PHE A 7 -15.75 16.44 -55.02
N LEU A 8 -16.71 16.11 -54.15
CA LEU A 8 -16.41 15.57 -52.82
C LEU A 8 -15.75 14.19 -52.88
N ALA A 9 -16.20 13.31 -53.79
CA ALA A 9 -15.62 11.99 -53.97
C ALA A 9 -14.19 12.05 -54.54
N ILE A 10 -13.93 12.96 -55.50
CA ILE A 10 -12.58 13.15 -56.05
C ILE A 10 -11.65 13.76 -54.99
N PHE A 11 -12.13 14.70 -54.17
CA PHE A 11 -11.34 15.31 -53.10
C PHE A 11 -10.96 14.28 -52.02
N VAL A 12 -11.87 13.39 -51.62
CA VAL A 12 -11.58 12.30 -50.68
C VAL A 12 -10.60 11.27 -51.29
N MET A 13 -10.73 10.94 -52.57
CA MET A 13 -9.81 10.03 -53.26
C MET A 13 -8.41 10.61 -53.45
N VAL A 14 -8.30 11.93 -53.68
CA VAL A 14 -7.01 12.64 -53.74
C VAL A 14 -6.34 12.71 -52.36
N LEU A 15 -7.11 12.90 -51.28
CA LEU A 15 -6.59 12.85 -49.91
C LEU A 15 -6.09 11.45 -49.51
N LEU A 16 -6.73 10.39 -50.01
CA LEU A 16 -6.29 9.00 -49.83
C LEU A 16 -5.05 8.67 -50.67
N ALA A 17 -4.96 9.18 -51.91
CA ALA A 17 -3.83 8.95 -52.82
C ALA A 17 -2.56 9.76 -52.44
N LEU A 18 -2.71 10.93 -51.82
CA LEU A 18 -1.59 11.77 -51.36
C LEU A 18 -1.02 11.37 -50.01
N GLY A 19 -1.48 10.26 -49.39
CA GLY A 19 -0.84 9.71 -48.19
C GLY A 19 -0.88 10.62 -46.95
N VAL A 20 -1.74 11.65 -46.93
CA VAL A 20 -1.85 12.60 -45.81
C VAL A 20 -2.51 11.97 -44.56
N TRP A 21 -2.84 10.68 -44.62
CA TRP A 21 -3.18 9.86 -43.46
C TRP A 21 -2.01 8.94 -43.06
N GLN A 22 -0.82 9.51 -42.89
CA GLN A 22 0.20 8.94 -42.02
C GLN A 22 0.58 9.95 -40.94
N ASN A 23 -0.38 10.33 -40.10
CA ASN A 23 0.00 10.76 -38.77
C ASN A 23 0.42 9.50 -37.98
N SER A 24 1.69 9.12 -38.15
CA SER A 24 2.32 7.93 -37.56
C SER A 24 2.43 7.97 -36.02
N SER A 25 1.81 8.95 -35.38
CA SER A 25 1.80 9.14 -33.92
C SER A 25 0.98 8.07 -33.17
N PHE A 26 0.01 7.41 -33.81
CA PHE A 26 -0.81 6.36 -33.16
C PHE A 26 -0.26 4.94 -33.35
N ALA A 27 0.40 4.64 -34.48
CA ALA A 27 1.00 3.32 -34.73
C ALA A 27 2.35 3.12 -34.01
N LYS A 28 3.03 4.21 -33.61
CA LYS A 28 4.28 4.17 -32.83
C LYS A 28 4.08 4.07 -31.32
N TRP A 29 2.86 4.31 -30.83
CA TRP A 29 2.52 4.29 -29.39
C TRP A 29 2.73 2.93 -28.69
N PRO A 30 2.43 1.76 -29.32
CA PRO A 30 2.68 0.46 -28.68
C PRO A 30 4.17 0.13 -28.59
N PHE A 31 4.95 0.49 -29.62
CA PHE A 31 6.37 0.15 -29.71
C PHE A 31 7.25 1.04 -28.81
N HIS A 32 6.96 2.34 -28.71
CA HIS A 32 7.68 3.23 -27.78
C HIS A 32 7.43 2.85 -26.31
N LYS A 33 6.18 2.54 -25.93
CA LYS A 33 5.89 2.05 -24.56
C LYS A 33 6.53 0.69 -24.27
N ALA A 34 6.58 -0.22 -25.23
CA ALA A 34 7.22 -1.52 -25.03
C ALA A 34 8.74 -1.40 -24.83
N GLN A 35 9.41 -0.55 -25.62
CA GLN A 35 10.86 -0.34 -25.52
C GLN A 35 11.25 0.46 -24.26
N GLU A 36 10.49 1.50 -23.92
CA GLU A 36 10.66 2.29 -22.69
C GLU A 36 10.39 1.45 -21.43
N ASN A 37 9.34 0.61 -21.43
CA ASN A 37 9.09 -0.34 -20.34
C ASN A 37 10.20 -1.39 -20.21
N SER A 38 10.80 -1.86 -21.31
CA SER A 38 11.90 -2.84 -21.27
C SER A 38 13.18 -2.26 -20.66
N GLN A 39 13.52 -1.01 -21.00
CA GLN A 39 14.70 -0.34 -20.46
C GLN A 39 14.50 0.06 -18.99
N ILE A 40 13.32 0.54 -18.61
CA ILE A 40 12.95 0.80 -17.20
C ILE A 40 13.07 -0.49 -16.38
N THR A 41 12.66 -1.63 -16.93
CA THR A 41 12.74 -2.93 -16.23
C THR A 41 14.18 -3.40 -16.06
N GLN A 42 15.04 -3.27 -17.08
CA GLN A 42 16.45 -3.64 -16.99
C GLN A 42 17.22 -2.75 -15.99
N VAL A 43 17.01 -1.44 -16.03
CA VAL A 43 17.67 -0.51 -15.09
C VAL A 43 17.21 -0.77 -13.66
N ALA A 44 15.91 -1.05 -13.45
CA ALA A 44 15.38 -1.43 -12.14
C ALA A 44 16.02 -2.73 -11.62
N GLN A 45 16.18 -3.75 -12.47
CA GLN A 45 16.84 -5.01 -12.10
C GLN A 45 18.33 -4.84 -11.76
N ILE A 46 19.06 -4.02 -12.52
CA ILE A 46 20.47 -3.71 -12.23
C ILE A 46 20.59 -3.02 -10.88
N ARG A 47 19.75 -2.02 -10.60
CA ARG A 47 19.74 -1.29 -9.34
C ARG A 47 19.39 -2.20 -8.16
N LEU A 48 18.45 -3.12 -8.34
CA LEU A 48 18.08 -4.11 -7.33
C LEU A 48 19.26 -5.04 -7.00
N ALA A 49 19.93 -5.57 -8.03
CA ALA A 49 21.10 -6.44 -7.87
C ALA A 49 22.32 -5.73 -7.25
N GLN A 50 22.48 -4.43 -7.50
CA GLN A 50 23.50 -3.60 -6.84
C GLN A 50 23.14 -3.38 -5.37
N THR A 51 21.88 -3.09 -5.08
CA THR A 51 21.38 -2.85 -3.72
C THR A 51 21.52 -4.11 -2.86
N GLN A 52 21.16 -5.27 -3.39
CA GLN A 52 21.31 -6.55 -2.69
C GLN A 52 22.79 -6.83 -2.35
N ARG A 53 23.70 -6.66 -3.30
CA ARG A 53 25.14 -6.85 -3.05
C ARG A 53 25.70 -5.93 -1.97
N ARG A 54 25.23 -4.68 -1.93
CA ARG A 54 25.60 -3.72 -0.88
C ARG A 54 25.11 -4.18 0.49
N LEU A 55 23.85 -4.60 0.59
CA LEU A 55 23.27 -5.08 1.85
C LEU A 55 23.96 -6.34 2.36
N GLU A 56 24.29 -7.29 1.47
CA GLU A 56 25.06 -8.48 1.84
C GLU A 56 26.46 -8.14 2.37
N GLN A 57 27.11 -7.11 1.83
CA GLN A 57 28.40 -6.63 2.36
C GLN A 57 28.24 -6.00 3.74
N GLU A 58 27.21 -5.17 3.94
CA GLU A 58 26.92 -4.55 5.25
C GLU A 58 26.63 -5.61 6.32
N ILE A 59 25.88 -6.66 5.98
CA ILE A 59 25.61 -7.79 6.87
C ILE A 59 26.91 -8.50 7.28
N ARG A 60 27.79 -8.78 6.32
CA ARG A 60 29.09 -9.42 6.61
C ARG A 60 29.98 -8.53 7.47
N ASN A 61 30.07 -7.24 7.14
CA ASN A 61 30.92 -6.29 7.86
C ASN A 61 30.45 -6.06 9.30
N ASN A 62 29.13 -6.04 9.52
CA ASN A 62 28.54 -5.83 10.84
C ASN A 62 28.26 -7.14 11.61
N ARG A 63 28.61 -8.30 11.04
CA ARG A 63 28.39 -9.63 11.64
C ARG A 63 26.93 -9.89 12.03
N PHE A 64 25.98 -9.43 11.23
CA PHE A 64 24.57 -9.75 11.43
C PHE A 64 24.27 -11.21 11.06
N THR A 65 23.30 -11.83 11.72
CA THR A 65 22.94 -13.24 11.55
C THR A 65 21.88 -13.50 10.47
N PHE A 66 21.27 -12.46 9.92
CA PHE A 66 20.25 -12.58 8.89
C PHE A 66 20.84 -12.48 7.48
N THR A 67 20.13 -13.02 6.50
CA THR A 67 20.47 -12.90 5.07
C THR A 67 19.41 -12.09 4.35
N VAL A 68 19.83 -11.33 3.34
CA VAL A 68 18.92 -10.65 2.41
C VAL A 68 18.80 -11.45 1.12
N ALA A 69 17.61 -11.53 0.57
CA ALA A 69 17.34 -12.14 -0.72
C ALA A 69 16.30 -11.31 -1.48
N GLU A 70 16.29 -11.45 -2.80
CA GLU A 70 15.26 -10.84 -3.63
C GLU A 70 13.89 -11.43 -3.29
N ASN A 71 12.94 -10.57 -2.89
CA ASN A 71 11.56 -10.97 -2.71
C ASN A 71 10.87 -10.97 -4.09
N PRO A 72 10.24 -12.08 -4.56
CA PRO A 72 9.50 -12.10 -5.83
C PRO A 72 8.46 -10.96 -5.99
N ALA A 73 7.99 -10.38 -4.88
CA ALA A 73 7.17 -9.18 -4.86
C ALA A 73 7.85 -7.97 -5.52
N THR A 74 9.16 -7.77 -5.36
CA THR A 74 9.88 -6.61 -5.94
C THR A 74 9.96 -6.64 -7.46
N ARG A 75 9.65 -7.78 -8.09
CA ARG A 75 9.56 -7.92 -9.56
C ARG A 75 8.17 -7.57 -10.11
N ARG A 76 7.18 -7.35 -9.24
CA ARG A 76 5.81 -7.04 -9.63
C ARG A 76 5.60 -5.53 -9.58
N SER A 77 4.84 -4.99 -10.53
CA SER A 77 4.45 -3.58 -10.48
C SER A 77 3.60 -3.31 -9.24
N LEU A 78 3.56 -2.05 -8.78
CA LEU A 78 2.64 -1.63 -7.70
C LEU A 78 1.18 -2.03 -8.00
N SER A 79 0.74 -2.00 -9.26
CA SER A 79 -0.58 -2.47 -9.67
C SER A 79 -0.77 -4.00 -9.55
N GLN A 80 0.29 -4.78 -9.77
CA GLN A 80 0.28 -6.24 -9.59
C GLN A 80 0.39 -6.64 -8.11
N LEU A 81 1.09 -5.84 -7.29
CA LEU A 81 1.25 -6.04 -5.85
C LEU A 81 0.02 -5.61 -5.06
N ALA A 82 -0.48 -4.40 -5.33
CA ALA A 82 -1.64 -3.84 -4.65
C ALA A 82 -2.93 -4.56 -5.01
N GLY A 83 -2.89 -5.49 -5.98
CA GLY A 83 -4.05 -6.27 -6.41
C GLY A 83 -5.25 -5.37 -6.72
N THR A 84 -5.02 -4.12 -7.13
CA THR A 84 -6.05 -3.08 -7.27
C THR A 84 -6.91 -3.38 -8.48
N ARG A 85 -7.72 -4.42 -8.35
CA ARG A 85 -8.90 -4.64 -9.17
C ARG A 85 -9.93 -3.65 -8.67
N ILE A 86 -10.04 -2.53 -9.38
CA ILE A 86 -11.20 -1.66 -9.23
C ILE A 86 -12.43 -2.56 -9.46
N PRO A 87 -13.26 -2.80 -8.45
CA PRO A 87 -14.39 -3.70 -8.62
C PRO A 87 -15.32 -3.12 -9.68
N ASN A 88 -15.98 -3.98 -10.47
CA ASN A 88 -16.83 -3.53 -11.58
C ASN A 88 -17.97 -2.58 -11.13
N ASN A 89 -18.29 -2.59 -9.84
CA ASN A 89 -19.27 -1.73 -9.18
C ASN A 89 -18.64 -0.62 -8.32
N ALA A 90 -17.37 -0.25 -8.54
CA ALA A 90 -16.67 0.77 -7.74
C ALA A 90 -17.45 2.10 -7.64
N LEU A 91 -18.09 2.52 -8.74
CA LEU A 91 -18.96 3.69 -8.77
C LEU A 91 -20.20 3.54 -7.87
N GLN A 92 -20.80 2.35 -7.78
CA GLN A 92 -21.90 2.09 -6.85
C GLN A 92 -21.43 2.03 -5.40
N ILE A 93 -20.27 1.45 -5.14
CA ILE A 93 -19.66 1.43 -3.79
C ILE A 93 -19.37 2.85 -3.34
N ALA A 94 -18.72 3.66 -4.19
CA ALA A 94 -18.45 5.07 -3.91
C ALA A 94 -19.75 5.87 -3.69
N ARG A 95 -20.80 5.65 -4.50
CA ARG A 95 -22.11 6.29 -4.29
C ARG A 95 -22.81 5.87 -2.99
N ARG A 96 -22.55 4.67 -2.47
CA ARG A 96 -23.07 4.23 -1.16
C ARG A 96 -22.26 4.79 0.00
N GLN A 97 -20.95 4.95 -0.18
CA GLN A 97 -20.04 5.49 0.84
C GLN A 97 -20.08 7.02 0.92
N ASN A 98 -20.30 7.72 -0.20
CA ASN A 98 -20.34 9.18 -0.25
C ASN A 98 -21.37 9.78 0.72
N PRO A 99 -22.63 9.28 0.83
CA PRO A 99 -23.59 9.77 1.83
C PRO A 99 -23.15 9.50 3.29
N LEU A 100 -22.43 8.40 3.54
CA LEU A 100 -21.85 8.10 4.86
C LEU A 100 -20.68 9.04 5.19
N ALA A 101 -19.98 9.56 4.17
CA ALA A 101 -18.96 10.59 4.31
C ALA A 101 -19.56 12.01 4.42
N GLU A 102 -20.63 12.31 3.67
CA GLU A 102 -21.36 13.59 3.68
C GLU A 102 -22.12 13.82 4.98
N SER A 103 -22.70 12.76 5.59
CA SER A 103 -23.38 12.86 6.89
C SER A 103 -22.43 13.14 8.06
N LYS A 104 -21.11 13.03 7.81
CA LYS A 104 -20.07 13.51 8.70
C LYS A 104 -19.55 14.83 8.16
N GLU A 105 -20.40 15.86 8.11
CA GLU A 105 -19.90 17.23 8.14
C GLU A 105 -19.04 17.37 9.41
N ILE A 106 -17.73 17.15 9.26
CA ILE A 106 -16.77 17.67 10.22
C ILE A 106 -16.97 19.17 10.11
N ARG A 107 -17.74 19.74 11.04
CA ARG A 107 -17.77 21.19 11.25
C ARG A 107 -16.32 21.59 11.47
N LEU A 108 -15.71 22.19 10.44
CA LEU A 108 -14.38 22.78 10.45
C LEU A 108 -14.43 24.07 11.31
N GLY A 109 -14.84 23.92 12.55
CA GLY A 109 -15.25 24.99 13.47
C GLY A 109 -15.11 24.61 14.94
N ALA A 110 -14.81 23.35 15.26
CA ALA A 110 -13.94 23.09 16.40
C ALA A 110 -12.51 23.31 15.88
N SER A 111 -11.68 24.04 16.63
CA SER A 111 -10.24 23.93 16.46
C SER A 111 -9.90 22.44 16.50
N ILE A 112 -9.68 21.84 15.32
CA ILE A 112 -8.90 20.61 15.20
C ILE A 112 -7.60 21.04 15.84
N GLY A 113 -7.40 20.68 17.11
CA GLY A 113 -6.26 21.12 17.91
C GLY A 113 -5.05 20.91 17.04
N GLN A 114 -4.40 22.03 16.69
CA GLN A 114 -3.31 22.17 15.73
C GLN A 114 -2.78 20.80 15.27
N GLN A 115 -3.44 20.17 14.28
CA GLN A 115 -3.00 18.85 13.82
C GLN A 115 -1.62 19.10 13.22
N GLN A 116 -0.56 18.69 13.92
CA GLN A 116 0.79 18.79 13.41
C GLN A 116 0.81 17.99 12.11
N SER A 117 0.91 18.71 10.99
CA SER A 117 1.10 18.08 9.69
C SER A 117 2.51 17.51 9.66
N PHE A 118 2.64 16.22 9.99
CA PHE A 118 3.91 15.51 10.00
C PHE A 118 4.41 15.13 8.61
N CYS A 119 3.57 15.25 7.58
CA CYS A 119 3.90 14.97 6.20
C CYS A 119 3.21 15.94 5.25
N SER A 120 3.87 16.20 4.12
CA SER A 120 3.36 16.97 2.99
C SER A 120 3.34 16.12 1.72
N ALA A 121 2.46 16.46 0.78
CA ALA A 121 2.38 15.76 -0.50
C ALA A 121 3.65 15.92 -1.36
N GLU A 122 4.46 16.93 -1.06
CA GLU A 122 5.74 17.25 -1.70
C GLU A 122 6.92 16.46 -1.12
N ASP A 123 6.73 15.75 0.00
CA ASP A 123 7.80 15.01 0.65
C ASP A 123 8.25 13.81 -0.20
N ARG A 124 9.57 13.66 -0.34
CA ARG A 124 10.16 12.56 -1.12
C ARG A 124 10.10 11.21 -0.40
N ALA A 125 9.93 11.24 0.92
CA ALA A 125 9.85 10.07 1.79
C ALA A 125 9.11 10.46 3.06
N PHE A 126 8.46 9.48 3.69
CA PHE A 126 7.78 9.63 4.96
C PHE A 126 7.83 8.31 5.72
N GLY A 127 8.16 8.37 7.02
CA GLY A 127 8.24 7.19 7.88
C GLY A 127 7.70 7.49 9.27
N TRP A 128 6.64 6.80 9.68
CA TRP A 128 6.08 6.91 11.03
C TRP A 128 7.08 6.54 12.14
N ASN A 129 8.01 5.65 11.84
CA ASN A 129 9.08 5.25 12.75
C ASN A 129 10.07 6.38 13.03
N GLU A 130 10.29 7.30 12.08
CA GLU A 130 11.14 8.49 12.28
C GLU A 130 10.51 9.47 13.27
N LEU A 131 9.20 9.37 13.49
CA LEU A 131 8.42 10.17 14.41
C LEU A 131 8.18 9.49 15.76
N ASP A 132 8.81 8.33 16.00
CA ASP A 132 8.62 7.51 17.20
C ASP A 132 7.15 7.10 17.44
N LYS A 133 6.43 6.87 16.33
CA LYS A 133 5.01 6.45 16.31
C LYS A 133 4.83 4.99 15.89
N VAL A 134 5.88 4.18 15.95
CA VAL A 134 5.85 2.75 15.61
C VAL A 134 6.52 1.98 16.73
N THR A 135 5.87 0.93 17.20
CA THR A 135 6.38 0.04 18.26
C THR A 135 7.55 -0.82 17.75
N SER A 136 8.25 -1.51 18.66
CA SER A 136 9.38 -2.36 18.26
C SER A 136 8.94 -3.49 17.33
N VAL A 137 9.83 -3.90 16.43
CA VAL A 137 9.60 -5.06 15.56
C VAL A 137 9.33 -6.32 16.40
N ARG A 138 8.29 -7.08 16.04
CA ARG A 138 7.89 -8.34 16.70
C ARG A 138 7.97 -9.53 15.74
N ASP A 139 7.99 -10.74 16.27
CA ASP A 139 8.12 -12.00 15.52
C ASP A 139 6.88 -12.91 15.71
N GLN A 140 6.19 -13.23 14.62
CA GLN A 140 5.04 -14.15 14.60
C GLN A 140 5.43 -15.64 14.62
N GLY A 141 6.73 -15.94 14.51
CA GLY A 141 7.24 -17.31 14.46
C GLY A 141 6.63 -18.12 13.31
N GLY A 142 6.29 -19.38 13.60
CA GLY A 142 5.72 -20.32 12.62
C GLY A 142 4.20 -20.19 12.43
N CYS A 143 3.52 -19.33 13.18
CA CYS A 143 2.08 -19.16 13.11
C CYS A 143 1.69 -18.23 11.96
N GLY A 144 0.62 -18.56 11.22
CA GLY A 144 0.03 -17.73 10.17
C GLY A 144 -0.67 -16.46 10.65
N SER A 145 -0.27 -15.86 11.77
CA SER A 145 -0.94 -14.72 12.40
C SER A 145 -0.49 -13.34 11.91
N CYS A 146 0.11 -13.24 10.71
CA CYS A 146 0.56 -11.95 10.16
C CYS A 146 -0.54 -10.88 10.11
N TRP A 147 -1.80 -11.32 9.95
CA TRP A 147 -2.98 -10.48 9.97
C TRP A 147 -3.25 -9.84 11.34
N ALA A 148 -2.96 -10.54 12.44
CA ALA A 148 -3.11 -10.03 13.80
C ALA A 148 -2.00 -9.01 14.11
N PHE A 149 -0.75 -9.32 13.72
CA PHE A 149 0.40 -8.42 13.88
C PHE A 149 0.22 -7.12 13.07
N ALA A 150 -0.22 -7.24 11.81
CA ALA A 150 -0.47 -6.07 10.97
C ALA A 150 -1.58 -5.17 11.55
N ALA A 151 -2.64 -5.78 12.09
CA ALA A 151 -3.72 -5.04 12.73
C ALA A 151 -3.24 -4.36 14.03
N MET A 152 -2.54 -5.09 14.90
CA MET A 152 -2.04 -4.56 16.17
C MET A 152 -1.05 -3.41 15.97
N ALA A 153 -0.05 -3.57 15.09
CA ALA A 153 0.94 -2.52 14.82
C ALA A 153 0.29 -1.23 14.29
N ALA A 154 -0.73 -1.34 13.43
CA ALA A 154 -1.46 -0.19 12.94
C ALA A 154 -2.31 0.47 14.05
N PHE A 155 -2.93 -0.33 14.91
CA PHE A 155 -3.70 0.15 16.06
C PHE A 155 -2.82 0.91 17.07
N GLU A 156 -1.68 0.33 17.45
CA GLU A 156 -0.72 0.97 18.36
C GLU A 156 -0.16 2.27 17.77
N SER A 157 0.24 2.25 16.49
CA SER A 157 0.75 3.45 15.81
C SER A 157 -0.30 4.55 15.77
N SER A 158 -1.56 4.20 15.51
CA SER A 158 -2.70 5.12 15.53
C SER A 158 -2.91 5.70 16.94
N ALA A 159 -2.83 4.87 17.98
CA ALA A 159 -2.94 5.32 19.37
C ALA A 159 -1.81 6.28 19.76
N LEU A 160 -0.56 5.96 19.41
CA LEU A 160 0.60 6.84 19.65
C LEU A 160 0.43 8.20 18.95
N TYR A 161 -0.03 8.19 17.69
CA TYR A 161 -0.30 9.39 16.93
C TYR A 161 -1.41 10.25 17.56
N HIS A 162 -2.58 9.65 17.82
CA HIS A 162 -3.73 10.40 18.33
C HIS A 162 -3.55 10.95 19.73
N ASN A 163 -2.76 10.26 20.56
CA ASN A 163 -2.46 10.71 21.92
C ASN A 163 -1.20 11.60 22.00
N ASN A 164 -0.52 11.85 20.88
CA ASN A 164 0.75 12.56 20.82
C ASN A 164 1.79 11.98 21.80
N ILE A 165 1.87 10.66 21.88
CA ILE A 165 2.81 9.92 22.74
C ILE A 165 3.94 9.36 21.86
N ASN A 166 5.16 9.48 22.35
CA ASN A 166 6.33 8.88 21.72
C ASN A 166 6.55 7.48 22.30
N TYR A 167 6.77 6.47 21.45
CA TYR A 167 6.94 5.09 21.92
C TYR A 167 8.10 4.99 22.94
N SER A 168 9.19 5.72 22.73
CA SER A 168 10.32 5.79 23.67
C SER A 168 9.95 6.26 25.09
N GLN A 169 8.81 6.93 25.29
CA GLN A 169 8.35 7.38 26.60
C GLN A 169 7.66 6.27 27.41
N ILE A 170 6.98 5.36 26.72
CA ILE A 170 6.14 4.31 27.35
C ILE A 170 6.77 2.92 27.22
N GLY A 171 7.61 2.71 26.20
CA GLY A 171 8.22 1.43 25.88
C GLY A 171 7.18 0.32 25.74
N THR A 172 7.58 -0.89 26.13
CA THR A 172 6.78 -2.11 26.01
C THR A 172 5.61 -2.19 26.99
N ILE A 173 5.42 -1.18 27.85
CA ILE A 173 4.33 -1.17 28.85
C ILE A 173 2.96 -1.06 28.18
N ALA A 174 2.90 -0.46 26.99
CA ALA A 174 1.67 -0.24 26.24
C ALA A 174 1.54 -1.16 25.01
N ASP A 175 2.42 -2.16 24.88
CA ASP A 175 2.33 -3.15 23.81
C ASP A 175 1.02 -3.94 23.96
N GLY A 176 0.18 -3.91 22.93
CA GLY A 176 -1.04 -4.70 22.82
C GLY A 176 -0.73 -6.14 22.45
N SER A 177 -1.61 -7.06 22.85
CA SER A 177 -1.43 -8.50 22.65
C SER A 177 -1.94 -8.96 21.28
N GLU A 178 -1.05 -9.44 20.40
CA GLU A 178 -1.45 -10.17 19.20
C GLU A 178 -2.13 -11.50 19.51
N GLN A 179 -1.76 -12.15 20.63
CA GLN A 179 -2.34 -13.43 21.02
C GLN A 179 -3.82 -13.30 21.37
N HIS A 180 -4.20 -12.24 22.05
CA HIS A 180 -5.59 -11.96 22.36
C HIS A 180 -6.42 -11.79 21.07
N ILE A 181 -5.86 -11.09 20.08
CA ILE A 181 -6.51 -10.98 18.78
C ILE A 181 -6.58 -12.35 18.09
N LEU A 182 -5.50 -13.12 18.09
CA LEU A 182 -5.45 -14.46 17.49
C LEU A 182 -6.50 -15.40 18.11
N SER A 183 -6.55 -15.50 19.44
CA SER A 183 -7.39 -16.46 20.15
C SER A 183 -8.85 -16.02 20.30
N CYS A 184 -9.15 -14.71 20.31
CA CYS A 184 -10.50 -14.23 20.67
C CYS A 184 -11.27 -13.55 19.53
N SER A 185 -10.61 -12.99 18.51
CA SER A 185 -11.31 -12.18 17.50
C SER A 185 -12.12 -12.97 16.48
N GLY A 186 -11.83 -14.26 16.29
CA GLY A 186 -12.40 -15.07 15.21
C GLY A 186 -11.99 -14.62 13.79
N ALA A 187 -11.03 -13.71 13.67
CA ALA A 187 -10.60 -13.14 12.38
C ALA A 187 -9.63 -14.03 11.58
N GLY A 188 -9.13 -15.09 12.20
CA GLY A 188 -8.21 -16.05 11.60
C GLY A 188 -7.67 -17.06 12.60
N ASN A 189 -6.69 -17.85 12.18
CA ASN A 189 -5.94 -18.80 13.03
C ASN A 189 -4.52 -19.00 12.48
N CYS A 190 -3.68 -19.74 13.20
CA CYS A 190 -2.31 -20.02 12.77
C CYS A 190 -2.22 -20.86 11.48
N SER A 191 -3.17 -21.76 11.23
CA SER A 191 -3.08 -22.72 10.12
C SER A 191 -3.50 -22.14 8.76
N GLN A 192 -4.52 -21.29 8.74
CA GLN A 192 -5.14 -20.74 7.53
C GLN A 192 -4.86 -19.25 7.35
N GLY A 193 -4.28 -18.61 8.35
CA GLY A 193 -4.18 -17.16 8.42
C GLY A 193 -5.53 -16.52 8.66
N GLY A 194 -5.67 -15.26 8.23
CA GLY A 194 -6.79 -14.42 8.56
C GLY A 194 -6.72 -13.07 7.87
N TRP A 195 -7.63 -12.18 8.25
CA TRP A 195 -7.73 -10.84 7.69
C TRP A 195 -7.72 -9.77 8.79
N TYR A 196 -6.98 -8.68 8.56
CA TYR A 196 -6.86 -7.58 9.51
C TYR A 196 -8.17 -6.80 9.69
N HIS A 197 -9.08 -6.80 8.69
CA HIS A 197 -10.33 -6.05 8.79
C HIS A 197 -11.24 -6.56 9.91
N PRO A 198 -11.57 -7.87 10.00
CA PRO A 198 -12.28 -8.40 11.15
C PRO A 198 -11.55 -8.20 12.49
N ALA A 199 -10.21 -8.24 12.50
CA ALA A 199 -9.43 -7.93 13.70
C ALA A 199 -9.61 -6.47 14.16
N PHE A 200 -9.67 -5.52 13.22
CA PHE A 200 -9.99 -4.11 13.54
C PHE A 200 -11.41 -3.95 14.06
N GLU A 201 -12.40 -4.64 13.49
CA GLU A 201 -13.77 -4.61 13.99
C GLU A 201 -13.84 -5.15 15.42
N PHE A 202 -13.19 -6.28 15.70
CA PHE A 202 -13.06 -6.79 17.07
C PHE A 202 -12.41 -5.77 18.03
N MET A 203 -11.28 -5.17 17.65
CA MET A 203 -10.63 -4.16 18.49
C MET A 203 -11.47 -2.89 18.69
N LYS A 204 -12.36 -2.54 17.75
CA LYS A 204 -13.29 -1.41 17.92
C LYS A 204 -14.44 -1.74 18.87
N GLU A 205 -14.90 -2.98 18.87
CA GLU A 205 -16.06 -3.43 19.67
C GLU A 205 -15.65 -3.83 21.09
N GLU A 206 -14.60 -4.66 21.22
CA GLU A 206 -14.17 -5.28 22.48
C GLU A 206 -12.85 -4.71 23.01
N GLY A 207 -12.06 -4.06 22.16
CA GLY A 207 -10.71 -3.61 22.49
C GLY A 207 -9.67 -4.72 22.41
N THR A 208 -8.54 -4.51 23.08
CA THR A 208 -7.50 -5.53 23.25
C THR A 208 -6.83 -5.39 24.61
N VAL A 209 -6.18 -6.47 25.06
CA VAL A 209 -5.37 -6.48 26.29
C VAL A 209 -3.91 -6.19 25.97
N LEU A 210 -3.11 -5.91 27.00
CA LEU A 210 -1.67 -5.75 26.85
C LEU A 210 -0.97 -7.09 26.67
N GLU A 211 0.15 -7.08 25.97
CA GLU A 211 1.04 -8.23 25.78
C GLU A 211 1.50 -8.83 27.13
N SER A 212 1.67 -7.99 28.16
CA SER A 212 2.01 -8.45 29.51
C SER A 212 0.93 -9.31 30.18
N TYR A 213 -0.33 -9.17 29.77
CA TYR A 213 -1.44 -9.96 30.32
C TYR A 213 -1.74 -11.21 29.48
N PHE A 214 -1.51 -11.14 28.16
CA PHE A 214 -1.73 -12.26 27.26
C PHE A 214 -0.56 -12.36 26.27
N PRO A 215 0.57 -12.94 26.69
CA PRO A 215 1.77 -13.00 25.85
C PRO A 215 1.57 -13.84 24.59
N TYR A 216 2.34 -13.52 23.56
CA TYR A 216 2.32 -14.26 22.29
C TYR A 216 2.92 -15.66 22.40
N GLU A 217 2.13 -16.68 22.00
CA GLU A 217 2.49 -18.09 22.09
C GLU A 217 2.62 -18.78 20.72
N ALA A 218 2.33 -18.06 19.63
CA ALA A 218 2.36 -18.59 18.26
C ALA A 218 1.51 -19.87 18.04
N ARG A 219 0.38 -19.96 18.73
CA ARG A 219 -0.59 -21.06 18.65
C ARG A 219 -2.02 -20.54 18.88
N ASP A 220 -3.00 -21.31 18.43
CA ASP A 220 -4.43 -20.99 18.58
C ASP A 220 -4.90 -21.08 20.05
#